data_AF-A0A7S4HX94-F1
#
_entry.id   AF-A0A7S4HX94-F1
#
_cell.length_a   1.000
_cell.length_b   1.000
_cell.length_c   1.000
_cell.angle_alpha   90.00
_cell.angle_beta   90.00
_cell.angle_gamma   90.00
#
_symmetry.space_group_name_H-M   'P 1'
#
loop_
_entity.id
_entity.type
_entity.pdbx_description
1 polymer ?
#
loop_
_entity_poly.entity_id
_entity_poly.type
_entity_poly.pdbx_seq_one_letter_code
_entity_poly.pdbx_strand_id
1 'polypeptide(L)'
;MPRRKNDQYSPLPSPRLHSLEFSSTPPSGLGSKRRAGKFNFKELDNNTEEPKQPEISEMEVDPTLNQSPNGSTQKQNLILLARSFDLHNPLAFVTTNLRKQANKANRTQELEDMSVAEKVEEKAEVKLQLRAFDHAFRSKHGRMPTKSDKEPLRSVYQRYRDLTKAIENHEKEQKEAEEYTDTQSLGTNSEYIALKKEKKRLQCFLHQFQAEFITQHGRKVQYAQDRAPVQREYDEYKALKAKLAAIEETQNLINALRE
;
A
#
# COMPACT_ATOMS: atom_id res chain seq x y z
N MET A 1 -34.32 -65.47 15.28
CA MET A 1 -32.94 -65.72 15.77
C MET A 1 -32.16 -66.42 14.66
N PRO A 2 -30.86 -66.19 14.44
CA PRO A 2 -30.27 -64.96 13.90
C PRO A 2 -29.13 -65.17 12.86
N ARG A 3 -28.63 -64.04 12.31
CA ARG A 3 -27.22 -63.71 11.90
C ARG A 3 -26.66 -64.26 10.56
N ARG A 4 -26.35 -63.37 9.58
CA ARG A 4 -25.05 -62.65 9.27
C ARG A 4 -24.23 -63.45 8.24
N LYS A 5 -23.45 -62.92 7.29
CA LYS A 5 -23.03 -61.57 6.85
C LYS A 5 -22.21 -61.71 5.54
N ASN A 6 -22.08 -60.59 4.84
CA ASN A 6 -20.91 -60.08 4.08
C ASN A 6 -20.63 -60.50 2.63
N ASP A 7 -20.74 -59.48 1.76
CA ASP A 7 -19.73 -58.89 0.86
C ASP A 7 -18.98 -59.78 -0.14
N GLN A 8 -18.98 -59.36 -1.41
CA GLN A 8 -17.79 -58.90 -2.16
C GLN A 8 -18.17 -58.38 -3.56
N TYR A 9 -17.37 -57.43 -4.04
CA TYR A 9 -17.52 -56.52 -5.17
C TYR A 9 -17.59 -57.17 -6.58
N SER A 10 -18.21 -56.46 -7.53
CA SER A 10 -17.98 -56.60 -8.98
C SER A 10 -17.78 -55.22 -9.61
N PRO A 11 -16.79 -55.01 -10.49
CA PRO A 11 -16.50 -53.71 -11.10
C PRO A 11 -17.35 -53.45 -12.36
N LEU A 12 -17.82 -52.22 -12.53
CA LEU A 12 -18.60 -51.73 -13.68
C LEU A 12 -17.69 -51.24 -14.84
N PRO A 13 -18.18 -51.28 -16.10
CA PRO A 13 -17.37 -51.05 -17.29
C PRO A 13 -17.34 -49.57 -17.75
N SER A 14 -16.25 -49.19 -18.41
CA SER A 14 -16.03 -47.88 -19.04
C SER A 14 -16.90 -47.65 -20.28
N PRO A 15 -17.40 -46.42 -20.53
CA PRO A 15 -17.97 -46.05 -21.82
C PRO A 15 -17.04 -45.20 -22.69
N ARG A 16 -17.18 -45.45 -23.99
CA ARG A 16 -16.43 -44.95 -25.16
C ARG A 16 -16.59 -43.45 -25.41
N LEU A 17 -15.50 -42.85 -25.87
CA LEU A 17 -15.44 -41.52 -26.50
C LEU A 17 -16.26 -41.49 -27.79
N HIS A 18 -17.20 -40.54 -27.89
CA HIS A 18 -17.82 -40.13 -29.15
C HIS A 18 -17.27 -38.77 -29.56
N SER A 19 -16.64 -38.74 -30.73
CA SER A 19 -16.30 -37.55 -31.49
C SER A 19 -17.60 -36.91 -31.99
N LEU A 20 -17.82 -35.64 -31.68
CA LEU A 20 -18.89 -34.84 -32.29
C LEU A 20 -18.30 -33.57 -32.90
N GLU A 21 -18.68 -33.39 -34.15
CA GLU A 21 -18.18 -32.44 -35.11
C GLU A 21 -18.62 -31.00 -34.80
N PHE A 22 -17.72 -30.04 -35.06
CA PHE A 22 -18.04 -28.63 -35.11
C PHE A 22 -18.94 -28.36 -36.32
N SER A 23 -20.21 -28.02 -36.08
CA SER A 23 -21.09 -27.42 -37.07
C SER A 23 -21.33 -25.95 -36.75
N SER A 24 -21.26 -25.15 -37.80
CA SER A 24 -21.34 -23.70 -37.85
C SER A 24 -22.78 -23.23 -38.09
N THR A 25 -23.16 -22.14 -37.40
CA THR A 25 -24.32 -21.22 -37.64
C THR A 25 -25.75 -21.71 -37.34
N PRO A 26 -26.78 -20.81 -37.27
CA PRO A 26 -26.99 -19.56 -36.51
C PRO A 26 -28.36 -19.61 -35.74
N PRO A 27 -28.94 -18.54 -35.12
CA PRO A 27 -29.72 -17.54 -35.88
C PRO A 27 -29.80 -16.12 -35.26
N SER A 28 -30.31 -15.21 -36.08
CA SER A 28 -30.67 -13.82 -35.84
C SER A 28 -32.10 -13.66 -35.30
N GLY A 29 -32.30 -12.67 -34.40
CA GLY A 29 -33.47 -11.77 -34.42
C GLY A 29 -34.59 -11.95 -33.37
N LEU A 30 -35.10 -10.78 -32.92
CA LEU A 30 -36.28 -10.47 -32.07
C LEU A 30 -35.98 -10.56 -30.55
N GLY A 31 -36.06 -9.51 -29.73
CA GLY A 31 -36.68 -8.19 -29.85
C GLY A 31 -37.50 -7.94 -28.57
N SER A 32 -37.04 -7.08 -27.66
CA SER A 32 -37.91 -6.46 -26.65
C SER A 32 -37.36 -5.12 -26.17
N LYS A 33 -38.18 -4.10 -26.44
CA LYS A 33 -38.02 -2.69 -26.15
C LYS A 33 -37.99 -2.44 -24.64
N ARG A 34 -37.21 -1.45 -24.19
CA ARG A 34 -37.70 -0.38 -23.28
C ARG A 34 -36.69 0.76 -23.09
N ARG A 35 -37.16 1.96 -23.46
CA ARG A 35 -36.78 3.33 -23.03
C ARG A 35 -35.32 3.79 -23.25
N ALA A 36 -35.12 4.36 -24.43
CA ALA A 36 -34.13 5.40 -24.67
C ALA A 36 -34.45 6.63 -23.80
N GLY A 37 -33.65 6.86 -22.76
CA GLY A 37 -33.48 8.18 -22.17
C GLY A 37 -32.65 9.01 -23.14
N LYS A 38 -33.26 10.06 -23.69
CA LYS A 38 -32.58 11.14 -24.41
C LYS A 38 -31.52 11.72 -23.48
N PHE A 39 -30.26 11.31 -23.63
CA PHE A 39 -29.15 12.08 -23.11
C PHE A 39 -28.89 13.20 -24.10
N ASN A 40 -29.23 14.41 -23.65
CA ASN A 40 -29.06 15.64 -24.40
C ASN A 40 -27.56 15.89 -24.57
N PHE A 41 -27.06 15.71 -25.79
CA PHE A 41 -25.72 16.08 -26.22
C PHE A 41 -25.78 17.55 -26.66
N LYS A 42 -25.67 18.46 -25.69
CA LYS A 42 -25.27 19.87 -25.84
C LYS A 42 -25.32 20.54 -24.47
N GLU A 43 -24.30 21.36 -24.21
CA GLU A 43 -23.97 22.06 -22.96
C GLU A 43 -23.13 21.25 -21.98
N LEU A 44 -21.81 21.26 -22.20
CA LEU A 44 -20.78 21.24 -21.17
C LEU A 44 -19.47 21.71 -21.82
N ASP A 45 -19.48 22.94 -22.34
CA ASP A 45 -18.24 23.71 -22.52
C ASP A 45 -18.12 24.67 -21.33
N ASN A 46 -16.90 24.79 -20.82
CA ASN A 46 -16.40 25.72 -19.80
C ASN A 46 -16.50 25.29 -18.32
N ASN A 47 -15.78 24.22 -17.97
CA ASN A 47 -14.74 24.25 -16.93
C ASN A 47 -14.14 22.85 -16.74
N THR A 48 -13.26 22.46 -17.65
CA THR A 48 -12.32 21.36 -17.41
C THR A 48 -11.14 21.93 -16.65
N GLU A 49 -11.27 22.06 -15.32
CA GLU A 49 -10.08 22.18 -14.48
C GLU A 49 -9.38 20.81 -14.47
N GLU A 50 -8.35 20.70 -15.31
CA GLU A 50 -7.38 19.62 -15.29
C GLU A 50 -6.85 19.39 -13.86
N PRO A 51 -6.73 18.13 -13.39
CA PRO A 51 -5.95 17.86 -12.19
C PRO A 51 -4.47 18.15 -12.49
N LYS A 52 -4.02 19.35 -12.15
CA LYS A 52 -2.63 19.78 -12.22
C LYS A 52 -1.74 18.69 -11.58
N GLN A 53 -0.91 18.07 -12.41
CA GLN A 53 0.23 17.34 -11.89
C GLN A 53 1.11 18.37 -11.15
N PRO A 54 1.55 18.16 -9.90
CA PRO A 54 2.63 18.92 -9.30
C PRO A 54 3.78 19.02 -10.29
N GLU A 55 3.96 20.21 -10.84
CA GLU A 55 5.18 20.63 -11.52
C GLU A 55 6.30 20.58 -10.50
N ILE A 56 7.17 19.59 -10.62
CA ILE A 56 8.47 19.54 -9.90
C ILE A 56 9.48 20.42 -10.68
N SER A 57 9.01 21.47 -11.35
CA SER A 57 9.82 22.32 -12.23
C SER A 57 10.19 23.66 -11.59
N GLU A 58 9.66 23.99 -10.41
CA GLU A 58 10.03 25.20 -9.68
C GLU A 58 10.46 24.84 -8.25
N MET A 59 11.74 24.50 -8.07
CA MET A 59 12.42 24.78 -6.82
C MET A 59 13.67 25.58 -7.18
N GLU A 60 13.63 26.83 -6.77
CA GLU A 60 14.75 27.76 -6.87
C GLU A 60 16.04 27.16 -6.32
N VAL A 61 17.12 27.55 -6.98
CA VAL A 61 18.49 27.31 -6.58
C VAL A 61 18.79 28.11 -5.32
N ASP A 62 18.73 27.45 -4.15
CA ASP A 62 19.30 27.99 -2.92
C ASP A 62 20.80 27.57 -2.83
N PRO A 63 21.77 28.50 -2.97
CA PRO A 63 23.20 28.16 -2.89
C PRO A 63 23.70 28.01 -1.45
N THR A 64 22.83 28.16 -0.43
CA THR A 64 23.26 28.39 0.95
C THR A 64 22.72 27.32 1.91
N LEU A 65 23.14 26.06 1.73
CA LEU A 65 23.09 25.08 2.82
C LEU A 65 24.29 24.12 2.74
N ASN A 66 25.48 24.70 2.82
CA ASN A 66 26.71 23.97 2.99
C ASN A 66 27.14 24.10 4.46
N GLN A 67 26.55 23.25 5.32
CA GLN A 67 27.03 22.94 6.68
C GLN A 67 26.18 21.82 7.30
N SER A 68 26.28 20.60 6.75
CA SER A 68 25.98 19.38 7.50
C SER A 68 26.93 18.27 7.03
N PRO A 69 27.63 17.56 7.92
CA PRO A 69 28.66 16.58 7.55
C PRO A 69 28.12 15.34 6.80
N ASN A 70 26.81 15.21 6.61
CA ASN A 70 26.15 14.06 5.94
C ASN A 70 25.79 14.29 4.45
N GLY A 71 26.03 15.47 3.87
CA GLY A 71 25.61 15.80 2.50
C GLY A 71 26.37 15.11 1.36
N SER A 72 27.60 14.65 1.62
CA SER A 72 28.44 13.95 0.65
C SER A 72 27.90 12.56 0.32
N THR A 73 27.47 11.81 1.33
CA THR A 73 26.98 10.43 1.20
C THR A 73 25.70 10.33 0.38
N GLN A 74 24.76 11.27 0.56
CA GLN A 74 23.48 11.24 -0.19
C GLN A 74 23.68 11.55 -1.68
N LYS A 75 24.53 12.53 -2.03
CA LYS A 75 24.88 12.83 -3.43
C LYS A 75 25.62 11.66 -4.08
N GLN A 76 26.56 11.03 -3.37
CA GLN A 76 27.28 9.86 -3.86
C GLN A 76 26.34 8.67 -4.10
N ASN A 77 25.42 8.38 -3.18
CA ASN A 77 24.41 7.33 -3.36
C ASN A 77 23.49 7.58 -4.57
N LEU A 78 23.06 8.83 -4.77
CA LEU A 78 22.28 9.21 -5.94
C LEU A 78 23.05 8.96 -7.24
N ILE A 79 24.31 9.38 -7.32
CA ILE A 79 25.17 9.19 -8.50
C ILE A 79 25.38 7.70 -8.78
N LEU A 80 25.66 6.91 -7.74
CA LEU A 80 25.87 5.48 -7.86
C LEU A 80 24.62 4.76 -8.37
N LEU A 81 23.45 5.11 -7.84
CA LEU A 81 22.16 4.57 -8.28
C LEU A 81 21.81 5.00 -9.70
N ALA A 82 22.08 6.26 -10.06
CA ALA A 82 21.83 6.76 -11.41
C ALA A 82 22.71 6.06 -12.46
N ARG A 83 23.95 5.70 -12.11
CA ARG A 83 24.88 5.01 -13.02
C ARG A 83 24.41 3.60 -13.39
N SER A 84 23.73 2.90 -12.48
CA SER A 84 23.21 1.55 -12.69
C SER A 84 21.72 1.52 -13.04
N PHE A 85 21.10 2.69 -13.27
CA PHE A 85 19.68 2.80 -13.53
C PHE A 85 19.31 2.25 -14.91
N ASP A 86 18.37 1.31 -14.96
CA ASP A 86 17.87 0.76 -16.22
C ASP A 86 16.80 1.69 -16.83
N LEU A 87 17.19 2.47 -17.84
CA LEU A 87 16.29 3.36 -18.58
C LEU A 87 15.39 2.64 -19.58
N HIS A 88 15.68 1.38 -19.94
CA HIS A 88 14.84 0.60 -20.85
C HIS A 88 13.62 0.03 -20.12
N ASN A 89 13.82 -0.42 -18.88
CA ASN A 89 12.74 -0.89 -18.01
C ASN A 89 12.73 -0.17 -16.65
N PRO A 90 12.43 1.15 -16.63
CA PRO A 90 12.57 1.98 -15.44
C PRO A 90 11.61 1.56 -14.33
N LEU A 91 10.40 1.10 -14.67
CA LEU A 91 9.41 0.68 -13.68
C LEU A 91 9.83 -0.59 -12.95
N ALA A 92 10.31 -1.61 -13.67
CA ALA A 92 10.78 -2.84 -13.05
C ALA A 92 12.01 -2.58 -12.17
N PHE A 93 12.94 -1.73 -12.63
CA PHE A 93 14.11 -1.33 -11.84
C PHE A 93 13.71 -0.68 -10.52
N VAL A 94 12.82 0.30 -10.55
CA VAL A 94 12.39 1.03 -9.35
C VAL A 94 11.59 0.12 -8.42
N THR A 95 10.60 -0.62 -8.94
CA THR A 95 9.75 -1.49 -8.11
C THR A 95 10.54 -2.61 -7.43
N THR A 96 11.52 -3.20 -8.12
CA THR A 96 12.39 -4.23 -7.51
C THR A 96 13.28 -3.65 -6.43
N ASN A 97 13.84 -2.46 -6.62
CA ASN A 97 14.68 -1.80 -5.62
C ASN A 97 13.86 -1.36 -4.39
N LEU A 98 12.69 -0.77 -4.59
CA LEU A 98 11.77 -0.42 -3.50
C LEU A 98 11.34 -1.65 -2.72
N ARG A 99 11.08 -2.77 -3.40
CA ARG A 99 10.77 -4.04 -2.73
C ARG A 99 11.94 -4.59 -1.93
N LYS A 100 13.17 -4.52 -2.45
CA LYS A 100 14.39 -4.94 -1.73
C LYS A 100 14.59 -4.11 -0.47
N GLN A 101 14.40 -2.80 -0.56
CA GLN A 101 14.53 -1.90 0.58
C GLN A 101 13.41 -2.13 1.60
N ALA A 102 12.17 -2.29 1.15
CA ALA A 102 11.05 -2.64 2.02
C ALA A 102 11.32 -3.96 2.77
N ASN A 103 11.82 -5.00 2.08
CA ASN A 103 12.18 -6.27 2.71
C ASN A 103 13.31 -6.09 3.73
N LYS A 104 14.35 -5.31 3.41
CA LYS A 104 15.46 -5.02 4.33
C LYS A 104 15.00 -4.29 5.59
N ALA A 105 14.01 -3.40 5.44
CA ALA A 105 13.40 -2.66 6.53
C ALA A 105 12.26 -3.43 7.23
N ASN A 106 11.96 -4.68 6.82
CA ASN A 106 10.80 -5.46 7.29
C ASN A 106 9.47 -4.69 7.19
N ARG A 107 9.32 -3.88 6.13
CA ARG A 107 8.24 -2.91 5.93
C ARG A 107 7.13 -3.48 5.05
N THR A 108 5.87 -3.21 5.41
CA THR A 108 4.68 -3.66 4.64
C THR A 108 4.51 -2.84 3.36
N GLN A 109 3.76 -3.40 2.39
CA GLN A 109 3.48 -2.72 1.11
C GLN A 109 2.22 -1.85 1.15
N GLU A 110 1.34 -2.04 2.14
CA GLU A 110 0.07 -1.33 2.26
C GLU A 110 0.25 -0.04 3.07
N LEU A 111 -0.28 1.08 2.56
CA LEU A 111 -0.12 2.41 3.14
C LEU A 111 -0.79 2.54 4.51
N GLU A 112 -1.87 1.80 4.74
CA GLU A 112 -2.68 1.85 5.95
C GLU A 112 -1.93 1.26 7.16
N ASP A 113 -1.03 0.30 6.92
CA ASP A 113 -0.36 -0.46 7.97
C ASP A 113 1.03 0.08 8.34
N MET A 114 1.57 1.02 7.56
CA MET A 114 2.88 1.62 7.81
C MET A 114 2.84 2.69 8.91
N SER A 115 3.83 2.65 9.79
CA SER A 115 4.17 3.72 10.73
C SER A 115 4.48 5.03 10.01
N VAL A 116 4.34 6.17 10.66
CA VAL A 116 4.72 7.47 10.08
C VAL A 116 6.21 7.49 9.70
N ALA A 117 7.07 6.96 10.57
CA ALA A 117 8.50 6.85 10.29
C ALA A 117 8.76 6.00 9.03
N GLU A 118 8.08 4.86 8.91
CA GLU A 118 8.17 3.96 7.75
C GLU A 118 7.66 4.63 6.46
N LYS A 119 6.58 5.42 6.54
CA LYS A 119 6.06 6.22 5.42
C LYS A 119 7.06 7.29 4.99
N VAL A 120 7.72 7.97 5.94
CA VAL A 120 8.74 8.99 5.67
C VAL A 120 9.97 8.37 5.00
N GLU A 121 10.42 7.21 5.48
CA GLU A 121 11.52 6.46 4.89
C GLU A 121 11.18 6.00 3.46
N GLU A 122 10.00 5.42 3.24
CA GLU A 122 9.57 5.04 1.89
C GLU A 122 9.51 6.26 0.97
N LYS A 123 8.96 7.38 1.44
CA LYS A 123 8.88 8.62 0.67
C LYS A 123 10.26 9.07 0.23
N ALA A 124 11.25 8.98 1.12
CA ALA A 124 12.65 9.32 0.80
C ALA A 124 13.25 8.36 -0.24
N GLU A 125 13.00 7.05 -0.13
CA GLU A 125 13.46 6.05 -1.09
C GLU A 125 12.84 6.24 -2.47
N VAL A 126 11.52 6.42 -2.54
CA VAL A 126 10.80 6.70 -3.79
C VAL A 126 11.34 7.97 -4.42
N LYS A 127 11.51 9.04 -3.64
CA LYS A 127 12.10 10.30 -4.12
C LYS A 127 13.51 10.11 -4.65
N LEU A 128 14.34 9.29 -4.00
CA LEU A 128 15.70 9.00 -4.46
C LEU A 128 15.70 8.26 -5.80
N GLN A 129 14.82 7.26 -5.97
CA GLN A 129 14.67 6.51 -7.24
C GLN A 129 14.24 7.43 -8.39
N LEU A 130 13.28 8.33 -8.15
CA LEU A 130 12.84 9.30 -9.15
C LEU A 130 13.96 10.28 -9.55
N ARG A 131 14.77 10.74 -8.58
CA ARG A 131 15.95 11.58 -8.89
C ARG A 131 17.02 10.83 -9.65
N ALA A 132 17.22 9.54 -9.34
CA ALA A 132 18.18 8.70 -10.05
C ALA A 132 17.78 8.51 -11.52
N PHE A 133 16.48 8.33 -11.78
CA PHE A 133 15.93 8.33 -13.14
C PHE A 133 16.22 9.63 -13.87
N ASP A 134 15.88 10.79 -13.29
CA ASP A 134 16.12 12.09 -13.91
C ASP A 134 17.61 12.31 -14.25
N HIS A 135 18.50 11.91 -13.34
CA HIS A 135 19.95 12.00 -13.54
C HIS A 135 20.46 11.05 -14.64
N ALA A 136 20.04 9.79 -14.60
CA ALA A 136 20.40 8.79 -15.61
C ALA A 136 19.91 9.21 -16.99
N PHE A 137 18.68 9.69 -17.08
CA PHE A 137 18.08 10.18 -18.31
C PHE A 137 18.83 11.39 -18.86
N ARG A 138 19.11 12.40 -18.02
CA ARG A 138 19.90 13.57 -18.43
C ARG A 138 21.29 13.15 -18.90
N SER A 139 21.95 12.23 -18.22
CA SER A 139 23.28 11.75 -18.61
C SER A 139 23.28 11.04 -19.96
N LYS A 140 22.21 10.32 -20.31
CA LYS A 140 22.10 9.59 -21.58
C LYS A 140 21.60 10.45 -22.74
N HIS A 141 20.65 11.35 -22.47
CA HIS A 141 19.93 12.11 -23.49
C HIS A 141 20.33 13.58 -23.58
N GLY A 142 21.14 14.09 -22.65
CA GLY A 142 21.58 15.50 -22.61
C GLY A 142 20.48 16.50 -22.22
N ARG A 143 19.26 16.03 -21.92
CA ARG A 143 18.10 16.84 -21.54
C ARG A 143 17.33 16.24 -20.36
N MET A 144 16.47 17.02 -19.72
CA MET A 144 15.55 16.49 -18.70
C MET A 144 14.45 15.60 -19.31
N PRO A 145 13.92 14.62 -18.55
CA PRO A 145 12.74 13.86 -18.97
C PRO A 145 11.50 14.75 -19.08
N THR A 146 10.76 14.59 -20.16
CA THR A 146 9.44 15.21 -20.37
C THR A 146 8.33 14.43 -19.68
N LYS A 147 7.09 14.91 -19.74
CA LYS A 147 5.91 14.19 -19.23
C LYS A 147 5.75 12.79 -19.85
N SER A 148 5.99 12.67 -21.15
CA SER A 148 5.93 11.38 -21.86
C SER A 148 7.01 10.40 -21.41
N ASP A 149 8.23 10.89 -21.16
CA ASP A 149 9.35 10.07 -20.68
C ASP A 149 9.11 9.55 -19.24
N LYS A 150 8.24 10.22 -18.48
CA LYS A 150 7.88 9.88 -17.08
C LYS A 150 6.68 8.96 -16.95
N GLU A 151 5.87 8.78 -18.00
CA GLU A 151 4.70 7.88 -18.01
C GLU A 151 5.02 6.45 -17.50
N PRO A 152 6.14 5.82 -17.89
CA PRO A 152 6.50 4.49 -17.37
C PRO A 152 6.60 4.43 -15.83
N LEU A 153 6.90 5.56 -15.17
CA LEU A 153 7.05 5.66 -13.71
C LEU A 153 5.80 6.24 -13.02
N ARG A 154 4.67 6.39 -13.73
CA ARG A 154 3.45 7.03 -13.19
C ARG A 154 2.96 6.39 -11.88
N SER A 155 3.01 5.06 -11.75
CA SER A 155 2.62 4.36 -10.52
C SER A 155 3.55 4.67 -9.33
N VAL A 156 4.83 4.90 -9.59
CA VAL A 156 5.82 5.32 -8.57
C VAL A 156 5.55 6.76 -8.13
N TYR A 157 5.23 7.66 -9.07
CA TYR A 157 4.80 9.02 -8.73
C TYR A 157 3.52 9.04 -7.91
N GLN A 158 2.56 8.17 -8.23
CA GLN A 158 1.32 8.04 -7.46
C GLN A 158 1.63 7.61 -6.02
N ARG A 159 2.45 6.57 -5.84
CA ARG A 159 2.89 6.09 -4.52
C ARG A 159 3.52 7.20 -3.67
N TYR A 160 4.37 8.05 -4.26
CA TYR A 160 4.95 9.20 -3.55
C TYR A 160 3.89 10.18 -3.04
N ARG A 161 2.86 10.47 -3.85
CA ARG A 161 1.77 11.37 -3.46
C ARG A 161 0.93 10.77 -2.35
N ASP A 162 0.61 9.49 -2.45
CA ASP A 162 -0.18 8.80 -1.44
C ASP A 162 0.55 8.77 -0.09
N LEU A 163 1.88 8.54 -0.10
CA LEU A 163 2.74 8.65 1.08
C LEU A 163 2.75 10.06 1.67
N THR A 164 2.85 11.09 0.82
CA THR A 164 2.83 12.49 1.26
C THR A 164 1.53 12.82 1.97
N LYS A 165 0.39 12.49 1.35
CA LYS A 165 -0.95 12.68 1.94
C LYS A 165 -1.12 11.90 3.25
N ALA A 166 -0.66 10.64 3.30
CA ALA A 166 -0.78 9.81 4.49
C ALA A 166 0.04 10.35 5.68
N ILE A 167 1.19 10.99 5.42
CA ILE A 167 1.99 11.65 6.46
C ILE A 167 1.28 12.93 6.93
N GLU A 168 0.83 13.77 6.00
CA GLU A 168 0.12 15.02 6.33
C GLU A 168 -1.15 14.77 7.15
N ASN A 169 -1.93 13.75 6.80
CA ASN A 169 -3.13 13.38 7.55
C ASN A 169 -2.78 12.93 8.97
N HIS A 170 -1.73 12.13 9.15
CA HIS A 170 -1.32 11.69 10.47
C HIS A 170 -0.75 12.84 11.33
N GLU A 171 -0.08 13.82 10.72
CA GLU A 171 0.37 15.03 11.43
C GLU A 171 -0.82 15.89 11.89
N LYS A 172 -1.91 15.94 11.12
CA LYS A 172 -3.16 16.60 11.52
C LYS A 172 -3.85 15.85 12.65
N GLU A 173 -4.00 14.52 12.53
CA GLU A 173 -4.57 13.66 13.57
C GLU A 173 -3.78 13.77 14.90
N GLN A 174 -2.45 13.92 14.85
CA GLN A 174 -1.63 14.15 16.04
C GLN A 174 -1.87 15.52 16.68
N LYS A 175 -1.99 16.58 15.89
CA LYS A 175 -2.26 17.93 16.40
C LYS A 175 -3.65 18.04 17.02
N GLU A 176 -4.65 17.45 16.36
CA GLU A 176 -6.03 17.37 16.88
C GLU A 176 -6.09 16.55 18.17
N ALA A 177 -5.30 15.47 18.27
CA ALA A 177 -5.19 14.68 19.48
C ALA A 177 -4.47 15.43 20.63
N GLU A 178 -3.45 16.23 20.33
CA GLU A 178 -2.70 17.02 21.32
C GLU A 178 -3.50 18.23 21.84
N GLU A 179 -4.21 18.94 20.96
CA GLU A 179 -5.10 20.06 21.30
C GLU A 179 -6.26 19.63 22.21
N TYR A 180 -6.65 18.37 22.12
CA TYR A 180 -7.69 17.77 22.94
C TYR A 180 -7.21 17.32 24.36
N THR A 181 -5.90 17.20 24.59
CA THR A 181 -5.36 16.78 25.90
C THR A 181 -5.35 17.86 26.98
N ASP A 182 -5.56 19.14 26.63
CA ASP A 182 -5.45 20.26 27.57
C ASP A 182 -6.75 20.53 28.36
N THR A 183 -7.86 19.85 28.03
CA THR A 183 -9.17 20.08 28.67
C THR A 183 -9.82 18.80 29.23
N GLN A 184 -9.30 18.37 30.39
CA GLN A 184 -9.86 17.42 31.38
C GLN A 184 -9.53 15.93 31.24
N SER A 185 -8.72 15.43 32.18
CA SER A 185 -9.13 14.49 33.26
C SER A 185 -8.04 13.45 33.61
N LEU A 186 -7.58 13.54 34.86
CA LEU A 186 -6.55 12.74 35.50
C LEU A 186 -7.05 11.30 35.74
N GLY A 187 -6.64 10.35 34.88
CA GLY A 187 -6.80 8.92 35.14
C GLY A 187 -6.80 8.05 33.88
N THR A 188 -7.60 8.42 32.89
CA THR A 188 -7.78 7.63 31.64
C THR A 188 -6.64 7.82 30.64
N ASN A 189 -5.98 8.97 30.67
CA ASN A 189 -4.92 9.30 29.71
C ASN A 189 -3.67 8.40 29.89
N SER A 190 -3.31 8.07 31.14
CA SER A 190 -2.18 7.17 31.43
C SER A 190 -2.42 5.75 30.94
N GLU A 191 -3.63 5.22 31.17
CA GLU A 191 -4.02 3.88 30.69
C GLU A 191 -4.11 3.84 29.16
N TYR A 192 -4.70 4.85 28.52
CA TYR A 192 -4.76 4.96 27.06
C TYR A 192 -3.36 4.98 26.43
N ILE A 193 -2.44 5.79 26.96
CA ILE A 193 -1.05 5.86 26.50
C ILE A 193 -0.37 4.49 26.65
N ALA A 194 -0.56 3.80 27.78
CA ALA A 194 0.01 2.48 28.01
C ALA A 194 -0.53 1.43 27.03
N LEU A 195 -1.85 1.40 26.81
CA LEU A 195 -2.50 0.48 25.85
C LEU A 195 -2.01 0.74 24.42
N LYS A 196 -1.83 2.01 24.03
CA LYS A 196 -1.32 2.41 22.71
C LYS A 196 0.13 1.95 22.51
N LYS A 197 0.97 2.09 23.54
CA LYS A 197 2.36 1.61 23.55
C LYS A 197 2.43 0.09 23.39
N GLU A 198 1.62 -0.65 24.15
CA GLU A 198 1.61 -2.12 24.11
C GLU A 198 1.08 -2.64 22.76
N LYS A 199 0.03 -2.02 22.22
CA LYS A 199 -0.48 -2.31 20.88
C LYS A 199 0.61 -2.12 19.83
N LYS A 200 1.43 -1.07 19.96
CA LYS A 200 2.55 -0.83 19.05
C LYS A 200 3.65 -1.88 19.19
N ARG A 201 3.97 -2.33 20.41
CA ARG A 201 4.94 -3.42 20.65
C ARG A 201 4.52 -4.71 19.95
N LEU A 202 3.27 -5.14 20.13
CA LEU A 202 2.74 -6.34 19.48
C LEU A 202 2.68 -6.19 17.95
N GLN A 203 2.35 -5.00 17.45
CA GLN A 203 2.38 -4.73 16.01
C GLN A 203 3.78 -4.96 15.43
N CYS A 204 4.82 -4.41 16.06
CA CYS A 204 6.20 -4.63 15.62
C CYS A 204 6.61 -6.11 15.69
N PHE A 205 6.23 -6.81 16.76
CA PHE A 205 6.51 -8.25 16.91
C PHE A 205 5.87 -9.08 15.79
N LEU A 206 4.59 -8.85 15.49
CA LEU A 206 3.88 -9.57 14.42
C LEU A 206 4.47 -9.26 13.04
N HIS A 207 4.94 -8.04 12.81
CA HIS A 207 5.63 -7.67 11.58
C HIS A 207 6.99 -8.37 11.44
N GLN A 208 7.76 -8.44 12.53
CA GLN A 208 9.02 -9.18 12.55
C GLN A 208 8.78 -10.65 12.18
N PHE A 209 7.78 -11.29 12.80
CA PHE A 209 7.41 -12.65 12.46
C PHE A 209 7.02 -12.81 10.99
N GLN A 210 6.20 -11.90 10.45
CA GLN A 210 5.79 -11.95 9.04
C GLN A 210 7.00 -11.83 8.09
N ALA A 211 7.96 -10.97 8.40
CA ALA A 211 9.15 -10.78 7.58
C ALA A 211 10.10 -11.99 7.64
N GLU A 212 10.30 -12.55 8.84
CA GLU A 212 11.03 -13.80 9.04
C GLU A 212 10.36 -14.96 8.27
N PHE A 213 9.03 -15.05 8.34
CA PHE A 213 8.26 -16.07 7.64
C PHE A 213 8.43 -15.97 6.12
N ILE A 214 8.35 -14.76 5.55
CA ILE A 214 8.58 -14.55 4.11
C ILE A 214 10.01 -14.94 3.72
N THR A 215 10.99 -14.61 4.56
CA THR A 215 12.40 -14.92 4.31
C THR A 215 12.65 -16.43 4.32
N GLN A 216 12.03 -17.16 5.25
CA GLN A 216 12.21 -18.60 5.40
C GLN A 216 11.39 -19.42 4.39
N HIS A 217 10.15 -19.03 4.11
CA HIS A 217 9.22 -19.82 3.31
C HIS A 217 9.01 -19.29 1.89
N GLY A 218 9.55 -18.12 1.55
CA GLY A 218 9.38 -17.47 0.24
C GLY A 218 7.95 -17.03 -0.06
N ARG A 219 7.04 -17.10 0.91
CA ARG A 219 5.61 -16.78 0.77
C ARG A 219 5.10 -16.04 2.01
N LYS A 220 4.00 -15.31 1.86
CA LYS A 220 3.30 -14.66 2.98
C LYS A 220 2.60 -15.69 3.87
N VAL A 221 2.41 -15.34 5.15
CA VAL A 221 1.57 -16.07 6.11
C VAL A 221 0.13 -16.10 5.59
N GLN A 222 -0.35 -17.28 5.18
CA GLN A 222 -1.68 -17.42 4.57
C GLN A 222 -2.56 -18.38 5.37
N TYR A 223 -1.98 -19.46 5.90
CA TYR A 223 -2.74 -20.53 6.53
C TYR A 223 -2.80 -20.35 8.04
N ALA A 224 -3.82 -20.92 8.68
CA ALA A 224 -3.96 -20.89 10.14
C ALA A 224 -2.75 -21.52 10.86
N GLN A 225 -2.16 -22.57 10.28
CA GLN A 225 -0.96 -23.23 10.81
C GLN A 225 0.26 -22.29 10.82
N ASP A 226 0.39 -21.41 9.83
CA ASP A 226 1.48 -20.43 9.76
C ASP A 226 1.37 -19.39 10.89
N ARG A 227 0.15 -19.14 11.41
CA ARG A 227 -0.13 -18.18 12.48
C ARG A 227 -0.03 -18.77 13.87
N ALA A 228 -0.13 -20.09 14.00
CA ALA A 228 -0.08 -20.79 15.28
C ALA A 228 1.08 -20.35 16.20
N PRO A 229 2.31 -20.10 15.70
CA PRO A 229 3.43 -19.66 16.55
C PRO A 229 3.25 -18.27 17.20
N VAL A 230 2.45 -17.39 16.60
CA VAL A 230 2.24 -15.99 17.07
C VAL A 230 0.77 -15.68 17.35
N GLN A 231 -0.04 -16.73 17.49
CA GLN A 231 -1.50 -16.61 17.59
C GLN A 231 -1.90 -15.81 18.83
N ARG A 232 -1.19 -16.04 19.95
CA ARG A 232 -1.44 -15.34 21.22
C ARG A 232 -1.21 -13.84 21.07
N GLU A 233 -0.08 -13.43 20.54
CA GLU A 233 0.30 -12.03 20.34
C GLU A 233 -0.65 -11.34 19.35
N TYR A 234 -1.12 -12.07 18.34
CA TYR A 234 -2.13 -11.59 17.42
C TYR A 234 -3.48 -11.32 18.10
N ASP A 235 -3.92 -12.25 18.95
CA ASP A 235 -5.18 -12.11 19.69
C ASP A 235 -5.09 -10.96 20.71
N GLU A 236 -3.96 -10.81 21.40
CA GLU A 236 -3.68 -9.69 22.30
C GLU A 236 -3.69 -8.34 21.54
N TYR A 237 -3.04 -8.26 20.38
CA TYR A 237 -3.08 -7.07 19.52
C TYR A 237 -4.51 -6.71 19.11
N LYS A 238 -5.30 -7.71 18.71
CA LYS A 238 -6.70 -7.52 18.30
C LYS A 238 -7.56 -7.01 19.46
N ALA A 239 -7.37 -7.56 20.66
CA ALA A 239 -8.06 -7.10 21.86
C ALA A 239 -7.69 -5.66 22.22
N LEU A 240 -6.40 -5.29 22.14
CA LEU A 240 -5.95 -3.91 22.39
C LEU A 240 -6.51 -2.93 21.35
N LYS A 241 -6.56 -3.31 20.07
CA LYS A 241 -7.18 -2.50 19.02
C LYS A 241 -8.65 -2.21 19.31
N ALA A 242 -9.41 -3.22 19.77
CA ALA A 242 -10.80 -3.04 20.15
C ALA A 242 -10.96 -2.14 21.38
N LYS A 243 -10.12 -2.32 22.41
CA LYS A 243 -10.14 -1.47 23.62
C LYS A 243 -9.84 0.00 23.31
N LEU A 244 -8.82 0.27 22.49
CA LEU A 244 -8.47 1.63 22.09
C LEU A 244 -9.61 2.29 21.29
N ALA A 245 -10.21 1.56 20.36
CA ALA A 245 -11.35 2.07 19.58
C ALA A 245 -12.55 2.42 20.49
N ALA A 246 -12.84 1.60 21.51
CA ALA A 246 -13.90 1.90 22.48
C ALA A 246 -13.59 3.15 23.31
N ILE A 247 -12.34 3.33 23.75
CA ILE A 247 -11.93 4.54 24.48
C ILE A 247 -12.10 5.77 23.58
N GLU A 248 -11.62 5.71 22.34
CA GLU A 248 -11.75 6.80 21.37
C GLU A 248 -13.22 7.13 21.07
N GLU A 249 -14.07 6.12 20.91
CA GLU A 249 -15.52 6.29 20.71
C GLU A 249 -16.19 6.96 21.92
N THR A 250 -15.88 6.53 23.14
CA THR A 250 -16.41 7.16 24.36
C THR A 250 -15.96 8.62 24.48
N GLN A 251 -14.73 8.92 24.07
CA GLN A 251 -14.16 10.25 24.13
C GLN A 251 -14.81 11.19 23.10
N ASN A 252 -15.07 10.68 21.90
CA ASN A 252 -15.84 11.39 20.87
C ASN A 252 -17.27 11.68 21.32
N LEU A 253 -17.95 10.74 21.98
CA LEU A 253 -19.30 10.95 22.53
C LEU A 253 -19.31 12.01 23.63
N ILE A 254 -18.31 12.02 24.52
CA ILE A 254 -18.17 13.05 25.56
C ILE A 254 -18.00 14.44 24.95
N ASN A 255 -17.29 14.53 23.83
CA ASN A 255 -17.10 15.81 23.10
C ASN A 255 -18.38 16.29 22.45
N ALA A 256 -19.09 15.40 21.77
CA ALA A 256 -20.36 15.72 21.13
C ALA A 256 -21.45 16.16 22.12
N LEU A 257 -21.33 15.81 23.41
CA LEU A 257 -22.22 16.27 24.47
C LEU A 257 -21.82 17.62 25.09
N ARG A 258 -20.61 18.12 24.80
CA ARG A 258 -20.12 19.42 25.28
C ARG A 258 -20.38 20.57 24.30
N GLU A 259 -20.61 20.25 23.03
CA GLU A 259 -21.04 21.19 21.98
C GLU A 259 -22.57 21.38 21.98
#